data_AF-A0A0M0I3V1-F1
#
_entry.id   AF-A0A0M0I3V1-F1
#
_cell.length_a   1.000
_cell.length_b   1.000
_cell.length_c   1.000
_cell.angle_alpha   90.00
_cell.angle_beta   90.00
_cell.angle_gamma   90.00
#
_symmetry.space_group_name_H-M   'P 1'
#
loop_
_entity.id
_entity.type
_entity.pdbx_description
1 polymer ?
#
loop_
_entity_poly.entity_id
_entity_poly.type
_entity_poly.pdbx_seq_one_letter_code
_entity_poly.pdbx_strand_id
1 'polypeptide(L)'
;MLLTVVVFSILINLGLWQLSRADEKQQLEQRLSDRESAAMIPLAQLEVLKFDYLTGLRAEGIVRPMPKRYLLLDNQTHAGKVGYLAYQLVSLDNGKYALLERGFVAASGARSDLPNVGWLQEPLNVQARLYQRSTNPLSDELMLEQGVPSRIQNLNIAQLSNHWRIDIEPYVLQPLNQPWPYAQPWIPIPLSSAKHFGYAVQWFSMALVLVILSLWVLYRALRKGVHHE
;
A
#
# COMPACT_ATOMS: atom_id res chain seq x y z
N MET A 1 43.12 -2.97 2.60
CA MET A 1 42.68 -4.26 2.01
C MET A 1 41.50 -4.84 2.76
N LEU A 2 41.58 -5.06 4.09
CA LEU A 2 40.45 -5.59 4.87
C LEU A 2 39.18 -4.73 4.75
N LEU A 3 39.29 -3.41 4.92
CA LEU A 3 38.14 -2.49 4.77
C LEU A 3 37.49 -2.59 3.38
N THR A 4 38.29 -2.67 2.32
CA THR A 4 37.80 -2.81 0.94
C THR A 4 36.98 -4.08 0.76
N VAL A 5 37.45 -5.21 1.29
CA VAL A 5 36.76 -6.49 1.22
C VAL A 5 35.44 -6.42 1.99
N VAL A 6 35.45 -5.85 3.20
CA VAL A 6 34.22 -5.68 4.01
C VAL A 6 33.20 -4.82 3.28
N VAL A 7 33.60 -3.65 2.76
CA VAL A 7 32.70 -2.76 2.02
C VAL A 7 32.18 -3.45 0.76
N PHE A 8 33.04 -4.14 0.00
CA PHE A 8 32.62 -4.90 -1.17
C PHE A 8 31.57 -5.96 -0.83
N SER A 9 31.81 -6.77 0.22
CA SER A 9 30.85 -7.79 0.67
C SER A 9 29.50 -7.19 1.06
N ILE A 10 29.49 -6.03 1.73
CA ILE A 10 28.25 -5.31 2.07
C ILE A 10 27.53 -4.86 0.79
N LEU A 11 28.23 -4.24 -0.16
CA LEU A 11 27.62 -3.75 -1.41
C LEU A 11 27.01 -4.88 -2.22
N ILE A 12 27.70 -6.03 -2.34
CA ILE A 12 27.17 -7.21 -3.01
C ILE A 12 25.93 -7.74 -2.29
N ASN A 13 25.97 -7.85 -0.96
CA ASN A 13 24.83 -8.33 -0.18
C ASN A 13 23.59 -7.42 -0.34
N LEU A 14 23.78 -6.10 -0.30
CA LEU A 14 22.71 -5.13 -0.56
C LEU A 14 22.16 -5.23 -1.99
N GLY A 15 23.01 -5.44 -2.98
CA GLY A 15 22.59 -5.67 -4.37
C GLY A 15 21.73 -6.93 -4.51
N LEU A 16 22.16 -8.05 -3.91
CA LEU A 16 21.39 -9.30 -3.90
C LEU A 16 20.06 -9.16 -3.16
N TRP A 17 20.05 -8.47 -2.02
CA TRP A 17 18.83 -8.19 -1.27
C TRP A 17 17.84 -7.35 -2.10
N GLN A 18 18.32 -6.32 -2.81
CA GLN A 18 17.48 -5.52 -3.69
C GLN A 18 16.94 -6.33 -4.88
N LEU A 19 17.72 -7.26 -5.46
CA LEU A 19 17.23 -8.17 -6.51
C LEU A 19 16.11 -9.09 -6.00
N SER A 20 16.29 -9.67 -4.81
CA SER A 20 15.26 -10.49 -4.18
C SER A 20 13.97 -9.71 -3.96
N ARG A 21 14.06 -8.46 -3.49
CA ARG A 21 12.89 -7.56 -3.37
C ARG A 21 12.27 -7.20 -4.71
N ALA A 22 13.07 -7.02 -5.75
CA ALA A 22 12.55 -6.77 -7.10
C ALA A 22 11.70 -7.95 -7.59
N ASP A 23 12.18 -9.18 -7.43
CA ASP A 23 11.47 -10.40 -7.83
C ASP A 23 10.15 -10.58 -7.07
N GLU A 24 10.18 -10.43 -5.74
CA GLU A 24 8.96 -10.47 -4.91
C GLU A 24 7.91 -9.45 -5.38
N LYS A 25 8.34 -8.22 -5.68
CA LYS A 25 7.45 -7.15 -6.16
C LYS A 25 6.93 -7.45 -7.55
N GLN A 26 7.76 -7.98 -8.44
CA GLN A 26 7.35 -8.35 -9.80
C GLN A 26 6.27 -9.43 -9.79
N GLN A 27 6.41 -10.46 -8.95
CA GLN A 27 5.38 -11.50 -8.79
C GLN A 27 4.06 -10.95 -8.24
N LEU A 28 4.11 -9.95 -7.36
CA LEU A 28 2.92 -9.28 -6.84
C LEU A 28 2.27 -8.39 -7.90
N GLU A 29 3.06 -7.63 -8.66
CA GLU A 29 2.59 -6.81 -9.79
C GLU A 29 1.87 -7.67 -10.82
N GLN A 30 2.47 -8.82 -11.20
CA GLN A 30 1.85 -9.75 -12.14
C GLN A 30 0.50 -10.26 -11.62
N ARG A 31 0.44 -10.72 -10.36
CA ARG A 31 -0.82 -11.19 -9.75
C ARG A 31 -1.91 -10.11 -9.74
N LEU A 32 -1.54 -8.85 -9.51
CA LEU A 32 -2.50 -7.75 -9.56
C LEU A 32 -2.97 -7.46 -10.99
N SER A 33 -2.06 -7.51 -11.96
CA SER A 33 -2.39 -7.37 -13.38
C SER A 33 -3.35 -8.48 -13.85
N ASP A 34 -3.10 -9.73 -13.47
CA ASP A 34 -3.97 -10.85 -13.83
C ASP A 34 -5.38 -10.64 -13.25
N ARG A 35 -5.47 -10.17 -12.00
CA ARG A 35 -6.74 -9.87 -11.31
C ARG A 35 -7.48 -8.67 -11.90
N GLU A 36 -6.77 -7.68 -12.44
CA GLU A 36 -7.39 -6.54 -13.11
C GLU A 36 -8.20 -6.98 -14.33
N SER A 37 -7.73 -8.02 -15.03
CA SER A 37 -8.43 -8.60 -16.19
C SER A 37 -9.47 -9.66 -15.84
N ALA A 38 -9.51 -10.13 -14.58
CA ALA A 38 -10.41 -11.19 -14.15
C ALA A 38 -11.89 -10.74 -14.10
N ALA A 39 -12.79 -11.71 -14.23
CA ALA A 39 -14.23 -11.50 -14.05
C ALA A 39 -14.55 -11.02 -12.63
N MET A 40 -15.59 -10.21 -12.51
CA MET A 40 -16.05 -9.75 -11.20
C MET A 40 -16.73 -10.89 -10.43
N ILE A 41 -16.39 -11.02 -9.16
CA ILE A 41 -17.01 -11.97 -8.24
C ILE A 41 -18.24 -11.28 -7.60
N PRO A 42 -19.43 -11.88 -7.63
CA PRO A 42 -20.56 -11.34 -6.89
C PRO A 42 -20.23 -11.26 -5.39
N LEU A 43 -20.39 -10.08 -4.77
CA LEU A 43 -20.08 -9.85 -3.35
C LEU A 43 -20.85 -10.81 -2.44
N ALA A 44 -22.07 -11.18 -2.81
CA ALA A 44 -22.88 -12.16 -2.09
C ALA A 44 -22.23 -13.56 -2.04
N GLN A 45 -21.42 -13.91 -3.04
CA GLN A 45 -20.76 -15.21 -3.21
C GLN A 45 -19.28 -15.20 -2.80
N LEU A 46 -18.75 -14.05 -2.37
CA LEU A 46 -17.34 -13.93 -2.00
C LEU A 46 -17.06 -14.65 -0.68
N GLU A 47 -16.35 -15.78 -0.79
CA GLU A 47 -15.84 -16.53 0.35
C GLU A 47 -14.39 -16.15 0.64
N VAL A 48 -14.18 -15.23 1.58
CA VAL A 48 -12.86 -14.70 1.94
C VAL A 48 -11.83 -15.78 2.26
N LEU A 49 -12.24 -16.85 2.95
CA LEU A 49 -11.35 -17.93 3.39
C LEU A 49 -10.75 -18.76 2.24
N LYS A 50 -11.26 -18.64 1.01
CA LYS A 50 -10.72 -19.32 -0.18
C LYS A 50 -9.52 -18.59 -0.80
N PHE A 51 -9.16 -17.42 -0.29
CA PHE A 51 -8.09 -16.59 -0.84
C PHE A 51 -7.01 -16.31 0.21
N ASP A 52 -5.75 -16.55 -0.14
CA ASP A 52 -4.61 -16.16 0.70
C ASP A 52 -4.48 -14.64 0.83
N TYR A 53 -4.93 -13.91 -0.20
CA TYR A 53 -4.83 -12.47 -0.29
C TYR A 53 -5.94 -11.90 -1.18
N LEU A 54 -6.68 -10.90 -0.70
CA LEU A 54 -7.86 -10.37 -1.40
C LEU A 54 -7.54 -9.18 -2.32
N THR A 55 -6.46 -8.46 -2.07
CA THR A 55 -6.20 -7.20 -2.78
C THR A 55 -6.08 -7.40 -4.28
N GLY A 56 -6.79 -6.58 -5.05
CA GLY A 56 -6.85 -6.67 -6.51
C GLY A 56 -8.03 -7.48 -7.03
N LEU A 57 -8.66 -8.34 -6.23
CA LEU A 57 -9.87 -9.05 -6.65
C LEU A 57 -10.95 -8.05 -7.06
N ARG A 58 -11.64 -8.34 -8.16
CA ARG A 58 -12.77 -7.53 -8.63
C ARG A 58 -14.05 -8.16 -8.14
N ALA A 59 -14.95 -7.33 -7.61
CA ALA A 59 -16.22 -7.79 -7.10
C ALA A 59 -17.33 -6.80 -7.44
N GLU A 60 -18.56 -7.29 -7.53
CA GLU A 60 -19.73 -6.46 -7.78
C GLU A 60 -20.94 -6.87 -6.94
N GLY A 61 -21.83 -5.92 -6.69
CA GLY A 61 -23.08 -6.18 -5.98
C GLY A 61 -23.70 -4.92 -5.38
N ILE A 62 -24.87 -5.08 -4.77
CA ILE A 62 -25.56 -3.97 -4.13
C ILE A 62 -25.01 -3.75 -2.73
N VAL A 63 -24.60 -2.52 -2.45
CA VAL A 63 -24.21 -2.05 -1.12
C VAL A 63 -25.25 -1.09 -0.59
N ARG A 64 -25.60 -1.19 0.68
CA ARG A 64 -26.53 -0.26 1.34
C ARG A 64 -25.78 0.57 2.39
N PRO A 65 -25.89 1.90 2.36
CA PRO A 65 -25.15 2.75 3.29
C PRO A 65 -25.64 2.58 4.73
N MET A 66 -24.70 2.53 5.68
CA MET A 66 -25.00 2.65 7.10
C MET A 66 -24.89 4.12 7.54
N PRO A 67 -26.00 4.76 7.95
CA PRO A 67 -25.96 6.16 8.39
C PRO A 67 -25.05 6.38 9.60
N LYS A 68 -24.36 7.52 9.63
CA LYS A 68 -23.49 7.96 10.75
C LYS A 68 -22.29 7.03 11.06
N ARG A 69 -22.02 6.02 10.24
CA ARG A 69 -20.85 5.13 10.35
C ARG A 69 -19.81 5.52 9.29
N TYR A 70 -19.19 6.66 9.53
CA TYR A 70 -18.25 7.30 8.61
C TYR A 70 -16.89 7.45 9.27
N LEU A 71 -15.83 7.24 8.49
CA LEU A 71 -14.45 7.36 8.93
C LEU A 71 -13.66 8.29 8.02
N LEU A 72 -12.79 9.07 8.64
CA LEU A 72 -11.73 9.81 7.97
C LEU A 72 -10.39 9.25 8.44
N LEU A 73 -9.66 8.62 7.53
CA LEU A 73 -8.27 8.24 7.77
C LEU A 73 -7.39 9.47 7.57
N ASP A 74 -6.78 9.94 8.65
CA ASP A 74 -5.99 11.18 8.71
C ASP A 74 -4.63 11.06 8.00
N ASN A 75 -3.96 12.21 7.80
CA ASN A 75 -2.59 12.32 7.28
C ASN A 75 -2.38 11.62 5.93
N GLN A 76 -3.39 11.64 5.06
CA GLN A 76 -3.25 11.14 3.70
C GLN A 76 -2.78 12.30 2.80
N THR A 77 -1.89 12.00 1.86
CA THR A 77 -1.38 12.98 0.91
C THR A 77 -1.75 12.58 -0.50
N HIS A 78 -2.33 13.50 -1.26
CA HIS A 78 -2.63 13.30 -2.68
C HIS A 78 -2.45 14.60 -3.44
N ALA A 79 -1.73 14.54 -4.57
CA ALA A 79 -1.47 15.69 -5.46
C ALA A 79 -0.97 16.95 -4.70
N GLY A 80 -0.03 16.76 -3.77
CA GLY A 80 0.57 17.84 -2.97
C GLY A 80 -0.32 18.42 -1.86
N LYS A 81 -1.52 17.87 -1.66
CA LYS A 81 -2.45 18.28 -0.59
C LYS A 81 -2.50 17.22 0.50
N VAL A 82 -2.48 17.67 1.75
CA VAL A 82 -2.76 16.83 2.92
C VAL A 82 -4.27 16.81 3.17
N GLY A 83 -4.79 15.67 3.58
CA GLY A 83 -6.20 15.48 3.86
C GLY A 83 -6.49 14.09 4.37
N TYR A 84 -7.66 13.59 3.98
CA TYR A 84 -8.23 12.38 4.52
C TYR A 84 -8.60 11.40 3.41
N LEU A 85 -8.53 10.11 3.71
CA LEU A 85 -9.21 9.09 2.91
C LEU A 85 -10.50 8.71 3.63
N ALA A 86 -11.63 8.99 2.98
CA ALA A 86 -12.94 8.81 3.58
C ALA A 86 -13.48 7.39 3.34
N TYR A 87 -14.00 6.77 4.39
CA TYR A 87 -14.64 5.46 4.36
C TYR A 87 -16.04 5.52 4.94
N GLN A 88 -16.91 4.66 4.42
CA GLN A 88 -18.27 4.51 4.88
C GLN A 88 -18.57 3.03 5.11
N LEU A 89 -19.17 2.69 6.24
CA LEU A 89 -19.67 1.34 6.45
C LEU A 89 -20.88 1.09 5.54
N VAL A 90 -20.90 -0.06 4.88
CA VAL A 90 -22.02 -0.51 4.06
C VAL A 90 -22.40 -1.94 4.40
N SER A 91 -23.66 -2.29 4.27
CA SER A 91 -24.11 -3.69 4.30
C SER A 91 -24.19 -4.28 2.89
N LEU A 92 -23.95 -5.58 2.82
CA LEU A 92 -23.98 -6.40 1.61
C LEU A 92 -25.26 -7.25 1.59
N ASP A 93 -25.63 -7.78 0.42
CA ASP A 93 -26.84 -8.61 0.27
C ASP A 93 -26.81 -9.93 1.08
N ASN A 94 -25.62 -10.42 1.42
CA ASN A 94 -25.45 -11.61 2.26
C ASN A 94 -25.42 -11.29 3.77
N GLY A 95 -25.82 -10.08 4.19
CA GLY A 95 -25.91 -9.66 5.58
C GLY A 95 -24.58 -9.28 6.22
N LYS A 96 -23.47 -9.39 5.49
CA LYS A 96 -22.14 -8.96 5.92
C LYS A 96 -21.97 -7.44 5.77
N TYR A 97 -20.94 -6.90 6.41
CA TYR A 97 -20.61 -5.49 6.34
C TYR A 97 -19.20 -5.30 5.80
N ALA A 98 -18.99 -4.26 5.00
CA ALA A 98 -17.68 -3.91 4.49
C ALA A 98 -17.49 -2.39 4.53
N LEU A 99 -16.25 -1.94 4.40
CA LEU A 99 -15.94 -0.54 4.22
C LEU A 99 -15.95 -0.18 2.73
N LEU A 100 -16.66 0.87 2.37
CA LEU A 100 -16.63 1.50 1.06
C LEU A 100 -15.69 2.70 1.10
N GLU A 101 -14.66 2.71 0.27
CA GLU A 101 -13.82 3.89 0.05
C GLU A 101 -14.62 4.94 -0.71
N ARG A 102 -14.87 6.08 -0.08
CA ARG A 102 -15.42 7.25 -0.75
C ARG A 102 -14.32 7.94 -1.55
N GLY A 103 -13.10 8.05 -1.02
CA GLY A 103 -11.95 8.61 -1.70
C GLY A 103 -11.30 9.75 -0.92
N PHE A 104 -10.32 10.40 -1.53
CA PHE A 104 -9.52 11.46 -0.93
C PHE A 104 -10.28 12.78 -0.87
N VAL A 105 -10.20 13.44 0.28
CA VAL A 105 -10.76 14.79 0.51
C VAL A 105 -9.70 15.63 1.21
N ALA A 106 -9.35 16.77 0.62
CA ALA A 106 -8.36 17.68 1.17
C ALA A 106 -8.86 18.28 2.50
N ALA A 107 -7.95 18.54 3.43
CA ALA A 107 -8.27 19.26 4.66
C ALA A 107 -8.60 20.73 4.36
N SER A 108 -9.57 21.30 5.08
CA SER A 108 -10.09 22.66 4.89
C SER A 108 -9.31 23.76 5.64
N GLY A 109 -8.31 23.39 6.44
CA GLY A 109 -7.54 24.33 7.25
C GLY A 109 -7.12 23.72 8.58
N ALA A 110 -7.75 24.14 9.67
CA ALA A 110 -7.48 23.60 11.00
C ALA A 110 -7.90 22.12 11.10
N ARG A 111 -7.17 21.35 11.90
CA ARG A 111 -7.45 19.92 12.12
C ARG A 111 -8.79 19.67 12.83
N SER A 112 -9.36 20.68 13.50
CA SER A 112 -10.72 20.64 14.07
C SER A 112 -11.83 20.66 13.02
N ASP A 113 -11.53 21.21 11.84
CA ASP A 113 -12.53 21.51 10.83
C ASP A 113 -12.56 20.37 9.82
N LEU A 114 -13.36 19.35 10.13
CA LEU A 114 -13.49 18.17 9.29
C LEU A 114 -14.10 18.53 7.93
N PRO A 115 -13.58 17.96 6.83
CA PRO A 115 -14.09 18.24 5.50
C PRO A 115 -15.51 17.68 5.32
N ASN A 116 -16.30 18.34 4.47
CA ASN A 116 -17.58 17.80 4.05
C ASN A 116 -17.38 16.71 3.00
N VAL A 117 -17.97 15.54 3.22
CA VAL A 117 -17.90 14.38 2.33
C VAL A 117 -19.31 14.03 1.86
N GLY A 118 -19.47 13.82 0.56
CA GLY A 118 -20.67 13.28 -0.07
C GLY A 118 -20.81 11.79 0.25
N TRP A 119 -21.36 11.50 1.43
CA TRP A 119 -21.69 10.15 1.87
C TRP A 119 -22.81 9.56 1.02
N LEU A 120 -22.73 8.26 0.74
CA LEU A 120 -23.77 7.52 0.05
C LEU A 120 -25.05 7.52 0.92
N GLN A 121 -26.18 7.93 0.35
CA GLN A 121 -27.48 7.97 1.04
C GLN A 121 -28.41 6.82 0.61
N GLU A 122 -28.28 6.38 -0.63
CA GLU A 122 -29.11 5.33 -1.24
C GLU A 122 -28.28 4.08 -1.57
N PRO A 123 -28.91 2.90 -1.73
CA PRO A 123 -28.23 1.71 -2.23
C PRO A 123 -27.53 1.95 -3.57
N LEU A 124 -26.36 1.35 -3.74
CA LEU A 124 -25.55 1.47 -4.96
C LEU A 124 -25.18 0.08 -5.46
N ASN A 125 -25.37 -0.19 -6.75
CA ASN A 125 -24.74 -1.33 -7.41
C ASN A 125 -23.26 -1.00 -7.67
N VAL A 126 -22.38 -1.45 -6.79
CA VAL A 126 -20.95 -1.15 -6.85
C VAL A 126 -20.23 -2.18 -7.68
N GLN A 127 -19.34 -1.73 -8.55
CA GLN A 127 -18.25 -2.52 -9.11
C GLN A 127 -17.00 -2.05 -8.39
N ALA A 128 -16.25 -2.93 -7.74
CA ALA A 128 -15.15 -2.55 -6.88
C ALA A 128 -13.93 -3.45 -7.06
N ARG A 129 -12.76 -2.88 -6.81
CA ARG A 129 -11.55 -3.63 -6.49
C ARG A 129 -11.45 -3.76 -4.97
N LEU A 130 -11.21 -4.96 -4.48
CA LEU A 130 -10.96 -5.20 -3.07
C LEU A 130 -9.53 -4.82 -2.72
N TYR A 131 -9.33 -4.31 -1.51
CA TYR A 131 -7.99 -4.24 -0.94
C TYR A 131 -7.92 -4.42 0.55
N GLN A 132 -6.74 -4.80 1.00
CA GLN A 132 -6.37 -4.93 2.40
C GLN A 132 -5.21 -3.98 2.67
N ARG A 133 -5.33 -3.12 3.68
CA ARG A 133 -4.17 -2.35 4.16
C ARG A 133 -3.34 -3.26 5.05
N SER A 134 -2.02 -3.26 4.84
CA SER A 134 -1.12 -4.01 5.70
C SER A 134 -1.16 -3.43 7.11
N THR A 135 -1.33 -4.31 8.08
CA THR A 135 -1.12 -4.04 9.49
C THR A 135 0.40 -3.99 9.74
N ASN A 136 0.93 -2.81 10.09
CA ASN A 136 2.26 -2.65 10.67
C ASN A 136 2.28 -3.02 12.16
N PRO A 137 2.86 -4.16 12.56
CA PRO A 137 2.80 -4.66 13.94
C PRO A 137 3.42 -3.71 14.98
N LEU A 138 4.20 -2.71 14.55
CA LEU A 138 4.79 -1.69 15.42
C LEU A 138 3.86 -0.47 15.64
N SER A 139 2.84 -0.28 14.79
CA SER A 139 1.92 0.88 14.84
C SER A 139 0.66 0.60 14.02
N ASP A 140 -0.31 -0.10 14.63
CA ASP A 140 -1.58 -0.49 14.01
C ASP A 140 -2.82 -0.15 14.82
N GLU A 141 -2.65 0.56 15.93
CA GLU A 141 -3.81 0.98 16.72
C GLU A 141 -4.69 1.91 15.90
N LEU A 142 -6.00 1.67 15.95
CA LEU A 142 -7.01 2.44 15.22
C LEU A 142 -6.89 3.94 15.54
N MET A 143 -6.49 4.27 16.77
CA MET A 143 -6.35 5.64 17.29
C MET A 143 -7.62 6.45 16.99
N LEU A 144 -8.76 5.88 17.38
CA LEU A 144 -10.07 6.41 17.03
C LEU A 144 -10.43 7.63 17.86
N GLU A 145 -10.69 8.73 17.17
CA GLU A 145 -11.25 9.95 17.71
C GLU A 145 -12.75 9.97 17.40
N GLN A 146 -13.56 9.99 18.46
CA GLN A 146 -15.02 9.92 18.38
C GLN A 146 -15.61 11.14 17.66
N GLY A 147 -16.57 10.90 16.78
CA GLY A 147 -17.25 11.94 16.00
C GLY A 147 -18.10 11.35 14.87
N VAL A 148 -18.81 12.21 14.14
CA VAL A 148 -19.53 11.84 12.91
C VAL A 148 -19.17 12.84 11.82
N PRO A 149 -18.20 12.54 10.93
CA PRO A 149 -17.43 11.29 10.85
C PRO A 149 -16.44 11.11 12.01
N SER A 150 -16.11 9.87 12.35
CA SER A 150 -15.02 9.58 13.29
C SER A 150 -13.68 9.68 12.56
N ARG A 151 -12.61 10.02 13.27
CA ARG A 151 -11.26 10.08 12.70
C ARG A 151 -10.40 8.95 13.21
N ILE A 152 -9.54 8.41 12.36
CA ILE A 152 -8.62 7.32 12.67
C ILE A 152 -7.24 7.62 12.09
N GLN A 153 -6.18 7.09 12.69
CA GLN A 153 -4.82 7.23 12.15
C GLN A 153 -4.35 5.99 11.39
N ASN A 154 -4.85 4.81 11.78
CA ASN A 154 -4.60 3.56 11.07
C ASN A 154 -5.93 2.86 10.77
N LEU A 155 -6.00 2.16 9.65
CA LEU A 155 -7.18 1.36 9.31
C LEU A 155 -7.06 -0.04 9.91
N ASN A 156 -7.48 -0.19 11.17
CA ASN A 156 -7.56 -1.48 11.84
C ASN A 156 -9.01 -1.98 11.86
N ILE A 157 -9.37 -2.85 10.90
CA ILE A 157 -10.73 -3.34 10.73
C ILE A 157 -11.20 -4.17 11.93
N ALA A 158 -10.32 -4.96 12.56
CA ALA A 158 -10.68 -5.77 13.73
C ALA A 158 -11.03 -4.90 14.95
N GLN A 159 -10.21 -3.88 15.24
CA GLN A 159 -10.52 -2.92 16.32
C GLN A 159 -11.77 -2.10 16.02
N LEU A 160 -11.98 -1.74 14.75
CA LEU A 160 -13.18 -1.02 14.32
C LEU A 160 -14.44 -1.89 14.46
N SER A 161 -14.36 -3.16 14.07
CA SER A 161 -15.40 -4.18 14.23
C SER A 161 -15.81 -4.31 15.71
N ASN A 162 -14.83 -4.45 16.61
CA ASN A 162 -15.06 -4.45 18.05
C ASN A 162 -15.69 -3.16 18.56
N HIS A 163 -15.23 -2.01 18.09
CA HIS A 163 -15.74 -0.71 18.50
C HIS A 163 -17.21 -0.50 18.10
N TRP A 164 -17.56 -0.86 16.87
CA TRP A 164 -18.93 -0.73 16.36
C TRP A 164 -19.84 -1.90 16.72
N ARG A 165 -19.29 -3.01 17.22
CA ARG A 165 -19.98 -4.29 17.49
C ARG A 165 -20.67 -4.84 16.25
N ILE A 166 -19.98 -4.76 15.12
CA ILE A 166 -20.45 -5.21 13.81
C ILE A 166 -19.29 -5.98 13.21
N ASP A 167 -19.54 -7.20 12.72
CA ASP A 167 -18.53 -7.96 12.00
C ASP A 167 -18.29 -7.34 10.62
N ILE A 168 -17.09 -6.77 10.44
CA ILE A 168 -16.69 -6.08 9.22
C ILE A 168 -15.71 -6.98 8.49
N GLU A 169 -16.01 -7.25 7.22
CA GLU A 169 -15.15 -8.00 6.34
C GLU A 169 -13.73 -7.41 6.28
N PRO A 170 -12.67 -8.25 6.21
CA PRO A 170 -11.28 -7.82 6.34
C PRO A 170 -10.73 -7.22 5.04
N TYR A 171 -11.55 -6.45 4.32
CA TYR A 171 -11.22 -5.75 3.09
C TYR A 171 -12.03 -4.45 2.95
N VAL A 172 -11.52 -3.58 2.07
CA VAL A 172 -12.21 -2.37 1.64
C VAL A 172 -12.64 -2.52 0.19
N LEU A 173 -13.85 -2.07 -0.12
CA LEU A 173 -14.36 -1.88 -1.47
C LEU A 173 -13.83 -0.55 -2.00
N GLN A 174 -12.96 -0.57 -3.01
CA GLN A 174 -12.56 0.60 -3.78
C GLN A 174 -13.34 0.65 -5.09
N PRO A 175 -14.31 1.56 -5.25
CA PRO A 175 -15.18 1.60 -6.43
C PRO A 175 -14.44 1.82 -7.73
N LEU A 176 -14.86 1.09 -8.76
CA LEU A 176 -14.46 1.19 -10.16
C LEU A 176 -15.57 1.83 -11.03
N ASN A 177 -16.76 2.07 -10.45
CA ASN A 177 -17.87 2.75 -11.12
C ASN A 177 -17.42 4.10 -11.69
N GLN A 178 -17.93 4.44 -12.89
CA GLN A 178 -17.67 5.73 -13.52
C GLN A 178 -18.99 6.46 -13.80
N PRO A 179 -19.09 7.77 -13.50
CA PRO A 179 -18.09 8.58 -12.80
C PRO A 179 -18.05 8.28 -11.29
N TRP A 180 -16.86 8.40 -10.68
CA TRP A 180 -16.70 8.41 -9.21
C TRP A 180 -16.29 9.81 -8.72
N PRO A 181 -16.93 10.37 -7.67
CA PRO A 181 -16.78 11.80 -7.34
C PRO A 181 -15.46 12.18 -6.65
N TYR A 182 -14.65 11.22 -6.22
CA TYR A 182 -13.41 11.48 -5.47
C TYR A 182 -12.22 10.74 -6.07
N ALA A 183 -11.03 11.30 -5.91
CA ALA A 183 -9.80 10.60 -6.24
C ALA A 183 -9.54 9.44 -5.28
N GLN A 184 -8.92 8.37 -5.77
CA GLN A 184 -8.61 7.17 -5.00
C GLN A 184 -7.10 6.91 -5.04
N PRO A 185 -6.32 7.61 -4.19
CA PRO A 185 -4.86 7.61 -4.29
C PRO A 185 -4.20 6.32 -3.81
N TRP A 186 -4.92 5.49 -3.07
CA TRP A 186 -4.36 4.27 -2.51
C TRP A 186 -4.08 3.26 -3.63
N ILE A 187 -2.84 2.78 -3.67
CA ILE A 187 -2.38 1.74 -4.59
C ILE A 187 -1.77 0.56 -3.80
N PRO A 188 -1.97 -0.70 -4.25
CA PRO A 188 -1.47 -1.88 -3.57
C PRO A 188 0.06 -1.97 -3.44
N ILE A 189 0.79 -1.40 -4.41
CA ILE A 189 2.25 -1.48 -4.49
C ILE A 189 2.80 -0.05 -4.63
N PRO A 190 3.29 0.57 -3.54
CA PRO A 190 3.80 1.94 -3.60
C PRO A 190 5.20 2.02 -4.26
N LEU A 191 5.95 0.91 -4.28
CA LEU A 191 7.29 0.85 -4.88
C LEU A 191 7.38 -0.32 -5.86
N SER A 192 7.65 0.01 -7.13
CA SER A 192 7.69 -0.98 -8.19
C SER A 192 8.93 -1.87 -8.15
N SER A 193 8.81 -3.06 -8.72
CA SER A 193 9.92 -3.99 -8.96
C SER A 193 11.11 -3.32 -9.66
N ALA A 194 10.83 -2.53 -10.70
CA ALA A 194 11.82 -1.80 -11.47
C ALA A 194 12.69 -0.86 -10.62
N LYS A 195 12.14 -0.23 -9.57
CA LYS A 195 12.94 0.65 -8.70
C LYS A 195 13.91 -0.14 -7.83
N HIS A 196 13.46 -1.27 -7.28
CA HIS A 196 14.34 -2.19 -6.56
C HIS A 196 15.46 -2.74 -7.45
N PHE A 197 15.14 -3.10 -8.69
CA PHE A 197 16.15 -3.49 -9.67
C PHE A 197 17.16 -2.37 -9.95
N GLY A 198 16.69 -1.13 -10.14
CA GLY A 198 17.56 0.05 -10.29
C GLY A 198 18.51 0.23 -9.11
N TYR A 199 18.05 0.03 -7.88
CA TYR A 199 18.92 0.06 -6.69
C TYR A 199 19.92 -1.08 -6.67
N ALA A 200 19.56 -2.29 -7.10
CA ALA A 200 20.51 -3.39 -7.22
C ALA A 200 21.65 -3.04 -8.19
N VAL A 201 21.33 -2.48 -9.36
CA VAL A 201 22.33 -2.01 -10.34
C VAL A 201 23.26 -0.95 -9.74
N GLN A 202 22.72 -0.01 -8.94
CA GLN A 202 23.53 0.99 -8.23
C GLN A 202 24.52 0.33 -7.25
N TRP A 203 24.06 -0.61 -6.42
CA TRP A 203 24.93 -1.32 -5.47
C TRP A 203 26.04 -2.11 -6.17
N PHE A 204 25.72 -2.83 -7.24
CA PHE A 204 26.72 -3.57 -8.01
C PHE A 204 27.69 -2.66 -8.76
N SER A 205 27.23 -1.52 -9.26
CA SER A 205 28.09 -0.52 -9.92
C SER A 205 29.08 0.10 -8.94
N MET A 206 28.65 0.43 -7.72
CA MET A 206 29.56 0.89 -6.65
C MET A 206 30.58 -0.19 -6.27
N ALA A 207 30.15 -1.45 -6.17
CA ALA A 207 31.05 -2.58 -5.92
C ALA A 207 32.11 -2.73 -7.03
N LEU A 208 31.70 -2.60 -8.30
CA LEU A 208 32.59 -2.65 -9.46
C LEU A 208 33.62 -1.52 -9.45
N VAL A 209 33.18 -0.27 -9.21
CA VAL A 209 34.07 0.90 -9.12
C VAL A 209 35.09 0.71 -7.99
N LEU A 210 34.65 0.20 -6.82
CA LEU A 210 35.54 -0.08 -5.69
C LEU A 210 36.63 -1.09 -6.08
N VAL A 211 36.29 -2.16 -6.81
CA VAL A 211 37.26 -3.15 -7.30
C VAL A 211 38.25 -2.51 -8.26
N ILE A 212 37.78 -1.74 -9.25
CA ILE A 212 38.64 -1.07 -10.24
C ILE A 212 39.64 -0.14 -9.55
N LEU A 213 39.17 0.71 -8.64
CA LEU A 213 40.04 1.64 -7.89
C LEU A 213 41.06 0.88 -7.03
N SER A 214 40.64 -0.20 -6.38
CA SER A 214 41.51 -1.00 -5.51
C SER A 214 42.61 -1.69 -6.31
N LEU A 215 42.28 -2.26 -7.48
CA LEU A 215 43.25 -2.86 -8.39
C LEU A 215 44.22 -1.81 -8.95
N TRP A 216 43.73 -0.63 -9.30
CA TRP A 216 44.58 0.48 -9.78
C TRP A 216 45.57 0.96 -8.72
N VAL A 217 45.12 1.15 -7.48
CA VAL A 217 45.99 1.51 -6.36
C VAL A 217 47.02 0.41 -6.08
N LEU A 218 46.60 -0.85 -6.07
CA LEU A 218 47.51 -2.00 -5.89
C LEU A 218 48.58 -2.05 -6.98
N TYR A 219 48.18 -1.93 -8.24
CA TYR A 219 49.09 -1.89 -9.39
C TYR A 219 50.11 -0.75 -9.27
N ARG A 220 49.67 0.44 -8.89
CA ARG A 220 50.55 1.60 -8.70
C ARG A 220 51.51 1.40 -7.54
N ALA A 221 51.08 0.76 -6.45
CA ALA A 221 51.94 0.44 -5.32
C ALA A 221 53.03 -0.58 -5.71
N LEU A 222 52.66 -1.63 -6.44
CA LEU A 222 53.59 -2.64 -6.94
C LEU A 222 54.62 -2.04 -7.91
N ARG A 223 54.22 -1.15 -8.83
CA ARG A 223 55.15 -0.47 -9.74
C ARG A 223 56.12 0.49 -9.05
N LYS A 224 55.69 1.16 -7.98
CA LYS A 224 56.58 2.05 -7.21
C LYS A 224 57.64 1.29 -6.40
N GLY A 225 57.32 0.07 -5.93
CA GLY A 225 58.27 -0.79 -5.22
C GLY A 225 59.42 -1.31 -6.09
N VAL A 226 59.26 -1.35 -7.42
CA VAL A 226 60.26 -1.87 -8.38
C VAL A 226 61.32 -0.83 -8.78
N HIS A 227 61.16 0.45 -8.44
CA HIS A 227 62.11 1.53 -8.79
C HIS A 227 63.03 1.96 -7.63
N HIS A 228 63.06 1.21 -6.52
CA HIS A 228 63.90 1.48 -5.35
C HIS A 228 64.79 0.28 -4.95
N GLU A 229 65.15 -0.56 -5.91
CA GLU A 229 66.29 -1.50 -5.81
C GLU A 229 67.41 -1.12 -6.78
#